data_AF-A0A538JDZ6-F1
#
_entry.id   AF-A0A538JDZ6-F1
#
_cell.length_a   1.000
_cell.length_b   1.000
_cell.length_c   1.000
_cell.angle_alpha   90.00
_cell.angle_beta   90.00
_cell.angle_gamma   90.00
#
_symmetry.space_group_name_H-M   'P 1'
#
loop_
_entity.id
_entity.type
_entity.pdbx_description
1 polymer ?
#
loop_
_entity_poly.entity_id
_entity_poly.type
_entity_poly.pdbx_seq_one_letter_code
_entity_poly.pdbx_strand_id
1 'polypeptide(L)'
;MAVVRTRSVFVLILAAVGLLCLGCEPRVLVVGDSITALSKRKIIATWKGSGYDPSFLAIGEVGACANVQGPEPWIERIQSKLSRGEIEEVVVELGTNDVQTGQDDCINDYANKGMAPIVDVLPNVPIFWLTVREDIDPPRSATLNAKLREAAARWPNLGILDYDGHFRPHCSDWCDGVHLNAAGQQEYATWLASALDDVTCSQFQYQEQAQIFASRHPGAAKLGVDRDGIACKGLPHQPPDCSIAPPFSQSDMPAVVRSGTWQLRRSYTTAGDLCFSFGDAGDVPLTGDWDGNRTKTPGVFRNGTWYLRNSDTTGGVDIVVHFGNPDDVPVVGDWNHDGTDTPGVFRRGTWYLTNFSDRGIAEDVVPFGNPDDVPVVGDWNHDGTDTPGVFRRGTWYLTSFSDRGIAEDVFNFGQASDIPRTWR
;
A
#
# COMPACT_ATOMS: atom_id res chain seq x y z
N MET A 1 40.17 -19.93 53.87
CA MET A 1 40.15 -20.04 52.40
C MET A 1 38.71 -19.92 51.93
N ALA A 2 38.31 -18.73 51.48
CA ALA A 2 37.02 -18.51 50.84
C ALA A 2 37.30 -17.83 49.51
N VAL A 3 37.10 -18.56 48.42
CA VAL A 3 37.28 -18.10 47.05
C VAL A 3 36.00 -17.41 46.62
N VAL A 4 36.12 -16.13 46.27
CA VAL A 4 35.08 -15.34 45.60
C VAL A 4 34.86 -15.94 44.21
N ARG A 5 33.65 -16.44 43.93
CA ARG A 5 33.21 -16.81 42.57
C ARG A 5 32.33 -15.68 42.01
N THR A 6 32.84 -15.05 40.98
CA THR A 6 32.16 -14.12 40.07
C THR A 6 30.94 -14.79 39.43
N ARG A 7 29.78 -14.12 39.46
CA ARG A 7 28.60 -14.49 38.67
C ARG A 7 28.73 -13.88 37.28
N SER A 8 29.03 -14.70 36.27
CA SER A 8 28.81 -14.34 34.88
C SER A 8 27.33 -14.58 34.56
N VAL A 9 26.62 -13.52 34.20
CA VAL A 9 25.25 -13.58 33.68
C VAL A 9 25.34 -14.09 32.24
N PHE A 10 24.87 -15.31 32.00
CA PHE A 10 24.61 -15.82 30.66
C PHE A 10 23.38 -15.09 30.10
N VAL A 11 23.58 -14.27 29.07
CA VAL A 11 22.50 -13.79 28.22
C VAL A 11 22.05 -14.96 27.37
N LEU A 12 20.86 -15.48 27.66
CA LEU A 12 20.19 -16.47 26.81
C LEU A 12 19.74 -15.73 25.54
N ILE A 13 20.46 -15.93 24.44
CA ILE A 13 19.96 -15.58 23.11
C ILE A 13 18.82 -16.56 22.82
N LEU A 14 17.58 -16.09 22.80
CA LEU A 14 16.47 -16.84 22.25
C LEU A 14 16.73 -17.02 20.74
N ALA A 15 17.19 -18.21 20.36
CA ALA A 15 16.97 -18.69 19.00
C ALA A 15 15.45 -18.91 18.87
N ALA A 16 14.82 -18.20 17.94
CA ALA A 16 13.44 -18.41 17.55
C ALA A 16 13.32 -19.80 16.92
N VAL A 17 13.05 -20.81 17.75
CA VAL A 17 12.52 -22.09 17.30
C VAL A 17 11.06 -21.84 16.97
N GLY A 18 10.69 -22.02 15.71
CA GLY A 18 9.34 -21.86 15.20
C GLY A 18 8.31 -22.53 16.11
N LEU A 19 7.50 -21.70 16.76
CA LEU A 19 6.25 -22.14 17.34
C LEU A 19 5.34 -22.48 16.15
N LEU A 20 5.09 -23.77 15.91
CA LEU A 20 4.05 -24.23 15.00
C LEU A 20 2.70 -23.65 15.47
N CYS A 21 2.28 -22.57 14.84
CA CYS A 21 0.93 -22.06 14.98
C CYS A 21 -0.02 -23.03 14.25
N LEU A 22 -0.66 -23.92 15.01
CA LEU A 22 -1.76 -24.73 14.51
C LEU A 22 -2.92 -23.76 14.16
N GLY A 23 -3.06 -23.43 12.88
CA GLY A 23 -4.07 -22.51 12.35
C GLY A 23 -3.55 -21.24 11.65
N CYS A 24 -2.24 -21.09 11.44
CA CYS A 24 -1.65 -19.97 10.67
C CYS A 24 -1.34 -20.34 9.21
N GLU A 25 -2.11 -21.23 8.59
CA GLU A 25 -1.97 -21.53 7.15
C GLU A 25 -2.43 -20.31 6.33
N PRO A 26 -1.66 -19.87 5.31
CA PRO A 26 -2.08 -18.74 4.49
C PRO A 26 -3.44 -19.01 3.85
N ARG A 27 -4.35 -18.04 3.94
CA ARG A 27 -5.70 -18.16 3.40
C ARG A 27 -5.74 -17.70 1.95
N VAL A 28 -5.70 -18.68 1.06
CA VAL A 28 -5.57 -18.41 -0.38
C VAL A 28 -6.93 -18.47 -1.05
N LEU A 29 -7.29 -17.44 -1.81
CA LEU A 29 -8.46 -17.47 -2.69
C LEU A 29 -8.03 -17.87 -4.09
N VAL A 30 -8.49 -19.03 -4.55
CA VAL A 30 -8.33 -19.44 -5.95
C VAL A 30 -9.53 -18.96 -6.75
N VAL A 31 -9.30 -17.96 -7.61
CA VAL A 31 -10.22 -17.48 -8.63
C VAL A 31 -9.89 -18.19 -9.93
N GLY A 32 -10.84 -18.87 -10.53
CA GLY A 32 -10.54 -19.54 -11.80
C GLY A 32 -11.73 -20.10 -12.52
N ASP A 33 -11.49 -20.54 -13.75
CA ASP A 33 -12.52 -21.02 -14.65
C ASP A 33 -12.82 -22.52 -14.43
N SER A 34 -13.35 -23.18 -15.47
CA SER A 34 -13.55 -24.62 -15.56
C SER A 34 -12.34 -25.48 -15.12
N ILE A 35 -11.09 -25.09 -15.41
CA ILE A 35 -9.90 -25.87 -15.06
C ILE A 35 -9.73 -25.92 -13.53
N THR A 36 -9.82 -24.76 -12.88
CA THR A 36 -9.85 -24.63 -11.41
C THR A 36 -11.07 -25.31 -10.79
N ALA A 37 -12.25 -25.12 -11.38
CA ALA A 37 -13.50 -25.68 -10.85
C ALA A 37 -13.47 -27.22 -10.79
N LEU A 38 -12.95 -27.87 -11.83
CA LEU A 38 -12.78 -29.32 -11.90
C LEU A 38 -11.70 -29.82 -10.93
N SER A 39 -10.63 -29.03 -10.73
CA SER A 39 -9.49 -29.40 -9.88
C SER A 39 -9.70 -29.12 -8.38
N LYS A 40 -10.73 -28.35 -8.02
CA LYS A 40 -11.01 -27.85 -6.66
C LYS A 40 -10.84 -28.90 -5.55
N ARG A 41 -11.41 -30.11 -5.72
CA ARG A 41 -11.35 -31.15 -4.69
C ARG A 41 -9.91 -31.61 -4.42
N LYS A 42 -9.09 -31.70 -5.47
CA LYS A 42 -7.69 -32.12 -5.36
C LYS A 42 -6.83 -31.01 -4.76
N ILE A 43 -7.08 -29.76 -5.15
CA ILE A 43 -6.43 -28.59 -4.54
C ILE A 43 -6.66 -28.59 -3.02
N ILE A 44 -7.92 -28.67 -2.57
CA ILE A 44 -8.25 -28.71 -1.13
C ILE A 44 -7.55 -29.87 -0.41
N ALA A 45 -7.53 -31.06 -1.02
CA ALA A 45 -6.94 -32.23 -0.41
C ALA A 45 -5.41 -32.14 -0.31
N THR A 46 -4.75 -31.63 -1.36
CA THR A 46 -3.29 -31.49 -1.41
C THR A 46 -2.81 -30.35 -0.50
N TRP A 47 -3.48 -29.19 -0.55
CA TRP A 47 -2.99 -27.96 0.08
C TRP A 47 -3.07 -27.96 1.59
N LYS A 48 -4.09 -28.61 2.17
CA LYS A 48 -4.14 -28.89 3.61
C LYS A 48 -2.94 -29.70 4.12
N GLY A 49 -2.31 -30.49 3.24
CA GLY A 49 -1.07 -31.20 3.55
C GLY A 49 0.20 -30.38 3.33
N SER A 50 0.09 -29.28 2.58
CA SER A 50 1.19 -28.37 2.23
C SER A 50 1.21 -27.08 3.06
N GLY A 51 0.27 -26.92 4.00
CA GLY A 51 0.22 -25.76 4.91
C GLY A 51 -0.52 -24.54 4.36
N TYR A 52 -1.47 -24.73 3.44
CA TYR A 52 -2.32 -23.67 2.89
C TYR A 52 -3.82 -23.96 3.14
N ASP A 53 -4.60 -22.91 3.36
CA ASP A 53 -6.07 -22.97 3.50
C ASP A 53 -6.77 -22.37 2.26
N PRO A 54 -7.07 -23.18 1.21
CA PRO A 54 -7.67 -22.67 -0.01
C PRO A 54 -9.19 -22.49 0.09
N SER A 55 -9.65 -21.31 -0.32
CA SER A 55 -11.03 -21.01 -0.67
C SER A 55 -11.18 -20.74 -2.17
N PHE A 56 -12.41 -20.79 -2.71
CA PHE A 56 -12.61 -20.79 -4.16
C PHE A 56 -13.69 -19.82 -4.62
N LEU A 57 -13.40 -19.18 -5.75
CA LEU A 57 -14.34 -18.43 -6.56
C LEU A 57 -14.26 -18.97 -8.00
N ALA A 58 -15.02 -20.04 -8.26
CA ALA A 58 -15.10 -20.62 -9.59
C ALA A 58 -16.04 -19.79 -10.47
N ILE A 59 -15.55 -19.31 -11.61
CA ILE A 59 -16.29 -18.40 -12.50
C ILE A 59 -16.80 -19.05 -13.80
N GLY A 60 -16.73 -20.37 -13.91
CA GLY A 60 -17.36 -21.12 -15.02
C GLY A 60 -16.67 -20.89 -16.37
N GLU A 61 -17.43 -20.86 -17.47
CA GLU A 61 -16.92 -20.73 -18.85
C GLU A 61 -16.68 -19.28 -19.29
N VAL A 62 -16.67 -18.31 -18.37
CA VAL A 62 -16.53 -16.89 -18.70
C VAL A 62 -15.07 -16.48 -18.54
N GLY A 63 -14.52 -15.82 -19.57
CA GLY A 63 -13.18 -15.24 -19.53
C GLY A 63 -13.12 -13.97 -18.68
N ALA A 64 -11.92 -13.51 -18.33
CA ALA A 64 -11.73 -12.29 -17.55
C ALA A 64 -12.32 -11.08 -18.27
N CYS A 65 -12.15 -10.99 -19.58
CA CYS A 65 -12.55 -9.84 -20.39
C CYS A 65 -14.07 -9.67 -20.50
N ALA A 66 -14.81 -10.78 -20.63
CA ALA A 66 -16.27 -10.75 -20.75
C ALA A 66 -16.96 -10.45 -19.42
N ASN A 67 -16.34 -10.80 -18.29
CA ASN A 67 -16.92 -10.61 -16.96
C ASN A 67 -16.78 -9.18 -16.45
N VAL A 68 -15.72 -8.46 -16.81
CA VAL A 68 -15.48 -7.06 -16.40
C VAL A 68 -16.54 -6.10 -16.97
N GLN A 69 -17.24 -6.50 -18.04
CA GLN A 69 -18.32 -5.73 -18.66
C GLN A 69 -19.73 -6.18 -18.22
N GLY A 70 -19.82 -7.19 -17.35
CA GLY A 70 -21.09 -7.71 -16.80
C GLY A 70 -21.50 -7.03 -15.49
N PRO A 71 -22.77 -7.17 -15.04
CA PRO A 71 -23.17 -6.73 -13.71
C PRO A 71 -22.39 -7.53 -12.67
N GLU A 72 -21.73 -6.85 -11.72
CA GLU A 72 -20.61 -7.31 -10.88
C GLU A 72 -21.04 -7.94 -9.53
N PRO A 73 -21.05 -9.27 -9.38
CA PRO A 73 -21.21 -9.91 -8.07
C PRO A 73 -19.94 -10.57 -7.53
N TRP A 74 -18.78 -10.51 -8.19
CA TRP A 74 -17.60 -11.29 -7.77
C TRP A 74 -16.42 -10.45 -7.29
N ILE A 75 -16.17 -9.24 -7.85
CA ILE A 75 -15.26 -8.27 -7.21
C ILE A 75 -15.78 -7.93 -5.81
N GLU A 76 -17.08 -7.69 -5.66
CA GLU A 76 -17.72 -7.47 -4.36
C GLU A 76 -17.53 -8.67 -3.41
N ARG A 77 -17.52 -9.91 -3.93
CA ARG A 77 -17.27 -11.11 -3.11
C ARG A 77 -15.81 -11.22 -2.69
N ILE A 78 -14.87 -10.87 -3.56
CA ILE A 78 -13.45 -10.80 -3.21
C ILE A 78 -13.24 -9.73 -2.13
N GLN A 79 -13.76 -8.52 -2.33
CA GLN A 79 -13.68 -7.42 -1.37
C GLN A 79 -14.39 -7.75 -0.05
N SER A 80 -15.53 -8.43 -0.08
CA SER A 80 -16.26 -8.89 1.11
C SER A 80 -15.48 -9.97 1.87
N LYS A 81 -14.77 -10.86 1.16
CA LYS A 81 -13.88 -11.83 1.79
C LYS A 81 -12.67 -11.13 2.41
N LEU A 82 -12.10 -10.15 1.71
CA LEU A 82 -10.99 -9.36 2.22
C LEU A 82 -11.37 -8.56 3.47
N SER A 83 -12.52 -7.88 3.48
CA SER A 83 -12.98 -7.06 4.60
C SER A 83 -13.32 -7.87 5.86
N ARG A 84 -13.70 -9.14 5.68
CA ARG A 84 -13.87 -10.11 6.77
C ARG A 84 -12.56 -10.81 7.16
N GLY A 85 -11.47 -10.42 6.51
CA GLY A 85 -10.15 -11.00 6.64
C GLY A 85 -10.20 -12.50 6.39
N GLU A 86 -10.97 -13.00 5.42
CA GLU A 86 -11.04 -14.45 5.07
C GLU A 86 -9.96 -14.86 4.07
N ILE A 87 -9.25 -13.90 3.47
CA ILE A 87 -8.26 -14.12 2.41
C ILE A 87 -7.04 -13.24 2.67
N GLU A 88 -5.87 -13.77 2.34
CA GLU A 88 -4.56 -13.13 2.50
C GLU A 88 -3.75 -13.15 1.21
N GLU A 89 -4.12 -14.04 0.27
CA GLU A 89 -3.45 -14.24 -1.01
C GLU A 89 -4.50 -14.63 -2.06
N VAL A 90 -4.27 -14.27 -3.33
CA VAL A 90 -5.15 -14.63 -4.44
C VAL A 90 -4.37 -15.33 -5.54
N VAL A 91 -4.91 -16.44 -6.03
CA VAL A 91 -4.43 -17.12 -7.25
C VAL A 91 -5.49 -16.96 -8.31
N VAL A 92 -5.11 -16.53 -9.50
CA VAL A 92 -5.99 -16.28 -10.64
C VAL A 92 -5.60 -17.20 -11.80
N GLU A 93 -6.52 -18.09 -12.14
CA GLU A 93 -6.43 -18.98 -13.29
C GLU A 93 -7.52 -18.58 -14.29
N LEU A 94 -7.22 -17.57 -15.12
CA LEU A 94 -8.12 -17.00 -16.12
C LEU A 94 -7.35 -16.63 -17.39
N GLY A 95 -8.06 -16.63 -18.51
CA GLY A 95 -7.52 -16.26 -19.82
C GLY A 95 -7.85 -17.27 -20.91
N THR A 96 -7.99 -18.56 -20.55
CA THR A 96 -8.26 -19.64 -21.50
C THR A 96 -9.53 -19.37 -22.31
N ASN A 97 -10.62 -18.98 -21.65
CA ASN A 97 -11.87 -18.62 -22.32
C ASN A 97 -11.75 -17.34 -23.18
N ASP A 98 -10.94 -16.36 -22.78
CA ASP A 98 -10.72 -15.12 -23.55
C ASP A 98 -10.03 -15.43 -24.88
N VAL A 99 -9.04 -16.33 -24.83
CA VAL A 99 -8.34 -16.87 -25.99
C VAL A 99 -9.29 -17.64 -26.90
N GLN A 100 -10.05 -18.60 -26.36
CA GLN A 100 -10.95 -19.45 -27.14
C GLN A 100 -12.12 -18.68 -27.79
N THR A 101 -12.59 -17.61 -27.15
CA THR A 101 -13.67 -16.77 -27.66
C THR A 101 -13.20 -15.68 -28.64
N GLY A 102 -11.88 -15.56 -28.87
CA GLY A 102 -11.33 -14.66 -29.87
C GLY A 102 -11.44 -13.18 -29.54
N GLN A 103 -11.31 -12.80 -28.25
CA GLN A 103 -11.42 -11.41 -27.80
C GLN A 103 -10.13 -10.61 -28.05
N ASP A 104 -9.73 -10.47 -29.31
CA ASP A 104 -8.43 -9.89 -29.70
C ASP A 104 -8.20 -8.49 -29.12
N ASP A 105 -9.21 -7.62 -29.09
CA ASP A 105 -9.13 -6.28 -28.49
C ASP A 105 -8.88 -6.30 -26.98
N CYS A 106 -9.33 -7.34 -26.29
CA CYS A 106 -9.03 -7.52 -24.88
C CYS A 106 -7.67 -8.18 -24.68
N ILE A 107 -7.35 -9.22 -25.44
CA ILE A 107 -6.07 -9.93 -25.37
C ILE A 107 -4.89 -8.97 -25.61
N ASN A 108 -5.02 -8.06 -26.56
CA ASN A 108 -3.99 -7.05 -26.86
C ASN A 108 -3.81 -6.02 -25.74
N ASP A 109 -4.82 -5.86 -24.87
CA ASP A 109 -4.85 -4.91 -23.76
C ASP A 109 -5.23 -5.59 -22.44
N TYR A 110 -4.74 -6.82 -22.25
CA TYR A 110 -5.25 -7.72 -21.21
C TYR A 110 -4.96 -7.20 -19.81
N ALA A 111 -3.86 -6.47 -19.65
CA ALA A 111 -3.54 -5.79 -18.41
C ALA A 111 -4.70 -4.86 -17.99
N ASN A 112 -5.13 -3.94 -18.85
CA ASN A 112 -6.19 -2.99 -18.50
C ASN A 112 -7.57 -3.62 -18.45
N LYS A 113 -7.89 -4.50 -19.40
CA LYS A 113 -9.27 -4.99 -19.58
C LYS A 113 -9.58 -6.29 -18.85
N GLY A 114 -8.58 -7.14 -18.63
CA GLY A 114 -8.73 -8.43 -17.95
C GLY A 114 -8.24 -8.39 -16.51
N MET A 115 -7.06 -7.81 -16.26
CA MET A 115 -6.38 -7.91 -14.95
C MET A 115 -6.71 -6.77 -13.99
N ALA A 116 -6.63 -5.52 -14.45
CA ALA A 116 -6.76 -4.32 -13.63
C ALA A 116 -8.01 -4.33 -12.71
N PRO A 117 -9.19 -4.80 -13.16
CA PRO A 117 -10.39 -4.88 -12.31
C PRO A 117 -10.21 -5.74 -11.05
N ILE A 118 -9.35 -6.77 -11.09
CA ILE A 118 -9.00 -7.61 -9.94
C ILE A 118 -7.84 -7.01 -9.16
N VAL A 119 -6.79 -6.61 -9.89
CA VAL A 119 -5.51 -6.26 -9.26
C VAL A 119 -5.59 -4.90 -8.56
N ASP A 120 -6.29 -3.92 -9.15
CA ASP A 120 -6.37 -2.55 -8.62
C ASP A 120 -7.19 -2.47 -7.32
N VAL A 121 -8.15 -3.39 -7.11
CA VAL A 121 -8.94 -3.46 -5.87
C VAL A 121 -8.25 -4.27 -4.75
N LEU A 122 -7.09 -4.84 -5.06
CA LEU A 122 -6.29 -5.69 -4.16
C LEU A 122 -4.83 -5.18 -4.04
N PRO A 123 -4.59 -3.87 -3.86
CA PRO A 123 -3.24 -3.29 -3.93
C PRO A 123 -2.25 -3.88 -2.91
N ASN A 124 -2.78 -4.39 -1.80
CA ASN A 124 -2.01 -4.91 -0.68
C ASN A 124 -2.08 -6.42 -0.51
N VAL A 125 -2.78 -7.10 -1.40
CA VAL A 125 -2.93 -8.56 -1.36
C VAL A 125 -2.03 -9.14 -2.45
N PRO A 126 -1.17 -10.12 -2.14
CA PRO A 126 -0.49 -10.89 -3.16
C PRO A 126 -1.42 -11.54 -4.17
N ILE A 127 -1.03 -11.47 -5.44
CA ILE A 127 -1.78 -12.05 -6.55
C ILE A 127 -0.84 -12.88 -7.41
N PHE A 128 -1.23 -14.11 -7.72
CA PHE A 128 -0.55 -14.97 -8.69
C PHE A 128 -1.44 -15.21 -9.88
N TRP A 129 -1.01 -14.77 -11.06
CA TRP A 129 -1.76 -15.02 -12.29
C TRP A 129 -1.08 -16.10 -13.12
N LEU A 130 -1.84 -17.12 -13.52
CA LEU A 130 -1.32 -18.22 -14.32
C LEU A 130 -1.31 -17.85 -15.81
N THR A 131 -0.21 -18.16 -16.50
CA THR A 131 -0.19 -18.14 -17.97
C THR A 131 -1.19 -19.14 -18.54
N VAL A 132 -1.68 -18.92 -19.76
CA VAL A 132 -2.52 -19.88 -20.48
C VAL A 132 -1.68 -20.78 -21.38
N ARG A 133 -2.12 -22.01 -21.66
CA ARG A 133 -1.34 -22.92 -22.51
C ARG A 133 -1.35 -22.47 -23.98
N GLU A 134 -0.17 -22.36 -24.58
CA GLU A 134 -0.01 -21.86 -25.94
C GLU A 134 -0.53 -22.82 -27.02
N ASP A 135 -0.73 -24.10 -26.71
CA ASP A 135 -1.28 -25.07 -27.66
C ASP A 135 -2.81 -24.94 -27.89
N ILE A 136 -3.51 -24.11 -27.11
CA ILE A 136 -4.96 -23.86 -27.26
C ILE A 136 -5.26 -22.98 -28.48
N ASP A 137 -4.61 -21.82 -28.59
CA ASP A 137 -4.60 -20.95 -29.77
C ASP A 137 -3.25 -20.20 -29.74
N PRO A 138 -2.23 -20.67 -30.49
CA PRO A 138 -0.85 -20.21 -30.30
C PRO A 138 -0.65 -18.69 -30.47
N PRO A 139 -1.18 -18.03 -31.52
CA PRO A 139 -1.04 -16.59 -31.66
C PRO A 139 -1.64 -15.79 -30.49
N ARG A 140 -2.86 -16.14 -30.07
CA ARG A 140 -3.58 -15.42 -29.03
C ARG A 140 -3.01 -15.70 -27.64
N SER A 141 -2.71 -16.96 -27.36
CA SER A 141 -2.15 -17.40 -26.08
C SER A 141 -0.76 -16.81 -25.84
N ALA A 142 0.11 -16.81 -26.86
CA ALA A 142 1.42 -16.18 -26.77
C ALA A 142 1.29 -14.66 -26.51
N THR A 143 0.34 -14.01 -27.18
CA THR A 143 0.06 -12.57 -26.97
C THR A 143 -0.43 -12.31 -25.54
N LEU A 144 -1.42 -13.07 -25.06
CA LEU A 144 -1.94 -12.94 -23.70
C LEU A 144 -0.84 -13.18 -22.65
N ASN A 145 -0.05 -14.24 -22.80
CA ASN A 145 1.05 -14.56 -21.90
C ASN A 145 2.14 -13.49 -21.90
N ALA A 146 2.41 -12.83 -23.03
CA ALA A 146 3.29 -11.68 -23.07
C ALA A 146 2.70 -10.50 -22.27
N LYS A 147 1.39 -10.22 -22.42
CA LYS A 147 0.70 -9.17 -21.66
C LYS A 147 0.64 -9.43 -20.16
N LEU A 148 0.47 -10.69 -19.72
CA LEU A 148 0.58 -11.07 -18.31
C LEU A 148 1.96 -10.74 -17.75
N ARG A 149 3.02 -11.07 -18.49
CA ARG A 149 4.41 -10.82 -18.04
C ARG A 149 4.76 -9.33 -18.07
N GLU A 150 4.27 -8.57 -19.06
CA GLU A 150 4.38 -7.10 -19.09
C GLU A 150 3.65 -6.46 -17.89
N ALA A 151 2.46 -6.98 -17.53
CA ALA A 151 1.65 -6.48 -16.41
C ALA A 151 2.33 -6.60 -15.04
N ALA A 152 3.16 -7.62 -14.82
CA ALA A 152 3.92 -7.77 -13.57
C ALA A 152 4.91 -6.62 -13.32
N ALA A 153 5.33 -5.90 -14.37
CA ALA A 153 6.10 -4.66 -14.22
C ALA A 153 5.28 -3.52 -13.60
N ARG A 154 3.98 -3.50 -13.88
CA ARG A 154 3.02 -2.47 -13.44
C ARG A 154 2.55 -2.69 -12.00
N TRP A 155 2.29 -3.93 -11.58
CA TRP A 155 1.75 -4.22 -10.25
C TRP A 155 2.76 -4.93 -9.35
N PRO A 156 3.25 -4.28 -8.28
CA PRO A 156 4.32 -4.83 -7.43
C PRO A 156 3.88 -6.03 -6.57
N ASN A 157 2.56 -6.24 -6.42
CA ASN A 157 1.96 -7.36 -5.70
C ASN A 157 1.57 -8.54 -6.62
N LEU A 158 1.88 -8.47 -7.93
CA LEU A 158 1.50 -9.47 -8.92
C LEU A 158 2.70 -10.36 -9.32
N GLY A 159 2.57 -11.67 -9.09
CA GLY A 159 3.46 -12.70 -9.62
C GLY A 159 2.82 -13.45 -10.79
N ILE A 160 3.62 -13.91 -11.74
CA ILE A 160 3.17 -14.76 -12.85
C ILE A 160 3.68 -16.19 -12.68
N LEU A 161 2.76 -17.16 -12.73
CA LEU A 161 3.07 -18.59 -12.65
C LEU A 161 2.99 -19.23 -14.04
N ASP A 162 4.07 -19.90 -14.45
CA ASP A 162 4.25 -20.44 -15.80
C ASP A 162 3.54 -21.79 -16.00
N TYR A 163 2.21 -21.77 -15.91
CA TYR A 163 1.36 -22.93 -16.19
C TYR A 163 1.53 -23.47 -17.62
N ASP A 164 1.81 -22.61 -18.61
CA ASP A 164 2.13 -23.06 -19.98
C ASP A 164 3.38 -23.93 -19.99
N GLY A 165 4.49 -23.42 -19.47
CA GLY A 165 5.76 -24.13 -19.48
C GLY A 165 5.69 -25.47 -18.76
N HIS A 166 4.86 -25.57 -17.70
CA HIS A 166 4.65 -26.82 -16.99
C HIS A 166 3.73 -27.80 -17.75
N PHE A 167 2.55 -27.37 -18.19
CA PHE A 167 1.53 -28.29 -18.71
C PHE A 167 1.55 -28.51 -20.22
N ARG A 168 2.09 -27.58 -21.01
CA ARG A 168 2.15 -27.73 -22.47
C ARG A 168 2.90 -28.99 -22.92
N PRO A 169 4.06 -29.37 -22.34
CA PRO A 169 4.74 -30.61 -22.70
C PRO A 169 3.95 -31.89 -22.39
N HIS A 170 3.00 -31.81 -21.44
CA HIS A 170 2.27 -32.96 -20.91
C HIS A 170 0.81 -33.01 -21.35
N CYS A 171 0.32 -32.01 -22.10
CA CYS A 171 -1.10 -31.93 -22.34
C CYS A 171 -1.68 -33.11 -23.14
N SER A 172 -0.91 -33.70 -24.05
CA SER A 172 -1.37 -34.90 -24.77
C SER A 172 -1.71 -36.07 -23.84
N ASP A 173 -1.10 -36.11 -22.65
CA ASP A 173 -1.31 -37.18 -21.67
C ASP A 173 -2.49 -36.88 -20.74
N TRP A 174 -2.82 -35.60 -20.57
CA TRP A 174 -3.69 -35.13 -19.50
C TRP A 174 -4.88 -34.31 -19.94
N CYS A 175 -4.95 -33.77 -21.16
CA CYS A 175 -6.07 -32.94 -21.59
C CYS A 175 -6.92 -33.54 -22.69
N ASP A 176 -8.19 -33.15 -22.73
CA ASP A 176 -9.11 -33.35 -23.85
C ASP A 176 -9.06 -32.22 -24.90
N GLY A 177 -7.94 -31.50 -24.93
CA GLY A 177 -7.74 -30.27 -25.70
C GLY A 177 -7.66 -29.03 -24.81
N VAL A 178 -8.40 -29.00 -23.68
CA VAL A 178 -8.38 -27.86 -22.75
C VAL A 178 -8.32 -28.32 -21.30
N HIS A 179 -9.20 -29.25 -20.90
CA HIS A 179 -9.42 -29.60 -19.51
C HIS A 179 -8.55 -30.77 -19.08
N LEU A 180 -8.02 -30.69 -17.87
CA LEU A 180 -7.22 -31.76 -17.28
C LEU A 180 -8.10 -32.94 -16.87
N ASN A 181 -7.66 -34.16 -17.18
CA ASN A 181 -8.20 -35.41 -16.67
C ASN A 181 -7.84 -35.58 -15.19
N ALA A 182 -8.35 -36.64 -14.55
CA ALA A 182 -8.17 -36.83 -13.12
C ALA A 182 -6.69 -36.81 -12.66
N ALA A 183 -5.77 -37.39 -13.43
CA ALA A 183 -4.37 -37.41 -13.02
C ALA A 183 -3.67 -36.07 -13.30
N GLY A 184 -3.97 -35.40 -14.42
CA GLY A 184 -3.54 -34.02 -14.66
C GLY A 184 -4.01 -33.05 -13.57
N GLN A 185 -5.25 -33.19 -13.08
CA GLN A 185 -5.75 -32.36 -11.96
C GLN A 185 -4.99 -32.63 -10.65
N GLN A 186 -4.45 -33.84 -10.44
CA GLN A 186 -3.62 -34.14 -9.26
C GLN A 186 -2.25 -33.48 -9.37
N GLU A 187 -1.67 -33.56 -10.57
CA GLU A 187 -0.41 -32.89 -10.88
C GLU A 187 -0.56 -31.38 -10.73
N TYR A 188 -1.64 -30.80 -11.27
CA TYR A 188 -1.95 -29.38 -11.12
C TYR A 188 -2.09 -28.93 -9.67
N ALA A 189 -2.84 -29.67 -8.85
CA ALA A 189 -2.95 -29.35 -7.43
C ALA A 189 -1.61 -29.38 -6.68
N THR A 190 -0.73 -30.31 -7.06
CA THR A 190 0.60 -30.49 -6.45
C THR A 190 1.58 -29.41 -6.93
N TRP A 191 1.64 -29.20 -8.24
CA TRP A 191 2.47 -28.18 -8.87
C TRP A 191 2.08 -26.80 -8.37
N LEU A 192 0.79 -26.47 -8.32
CA LEU A 192 0.36 -25.13 -7.95
C LEU A 192 0.78 -24.78 -6.51
N ALA A 193 0.66 -25.70 -5.55
CA ALA A 193 1.19 -25.50 -4.19
C ALA A 193 2.70 -25.22 -4.22
N SER A 194 3.46 -26.06 -4.92
CA SER A 194 4.91 -25.89 -5.06
C SER A 194 5.30 -24.60 -5.78
N ALA A 195 4.48 -24.14 -6.74
CA ALA A 195 4.74 -22.95 -7.54
C ALA A 195 4.57 -21.67 -6.72
N LEU A 196 3.70 -21.68 -5.70
CA LEU A 196 3.57 -20.58 -4.73
C LEU A 196 4.82 -20.48 -3.84
N ASP A 197 5.41 -21.62 -3.47
CA ASP A 197 6.65 -21.68 -2.68
C ASP A 197 7.92 -21.36 -3.51
N ASP A 198 7.91 -21.68 -4.80
CA ASP A 198 9.08 -21.63 -5.71
C ASP A 198 9.26 -20.29 -6.43
N VAL A 199 8.68 -19.23 -5.88
CA VAL A 199 8.82 -17.89 -6.44
C VAL A 199 10.28 -17.43 -6.31
N THR A 200 10.85 -16.99 -7.42
CA THR A 200 12.29 -16.64 -7.54
C THR A 200 12.47 -15.21 -8.01
N CYS A 201 13.67 -14.66 -7.82
CA CYS A 201 13.99 -13.30 -8.22
C CYS A 201 13.79 -13.02 -9.72
N SER A 202 13.84 -14.03 -10.60
CA SER A 202 13.60 -13.84 -12.04
C SER A 202 12.17 -13.44 -12.40
N GLN A 203 11.23 -13.55 -11.47
CA GLN A 203 9.83 -13.12 -11.66
C GLN A 203 9.61 -11.64 -11.35
N PHE A 204 10.59 -10.98 -10.73
CA PHE A 204 10.50 -9.56 -10.38
C PHE A 204 11.45 -8.78 -11.27
N GLN A 205 10.95 -7.66 -11.79
CA GLN A 205 11.80 -6.73 -12.52
C GLN A 205 12.64 -5.90 -11.54
N TYR A 206 12.10 -5.66 -10.34
CA TYR A 206 12.72 -4.78 -9.36
C TYR A 206 12.77 -5.36 -7.95
N GLN A 207 13.80 -4.93 -7.20
CA GLN A 207 14.02 -5.37 -5.83
C GLN A 207 12.85 -5.03 -4.89
N GLU A 208 12.21 -3.87 -5.08
CA GLU A 208 11.06 -3.43 -4.29
C GLU A 208 9.86 -4.36 -4.42
N GLN A 209 9.60 -4.85 -5.65
CA GLN A 209 8.53 -5.81 -5.93
C GLN A 209 8.79 -7.13 -5.19
N ALA A 210 10.03 -7.63 -5.29
CA ALA A 210 10.45 -8.84 -4.58
C ALA A 210 10.41 -8.68 -3.05
N GLN A 211 10.72 -7.49 -2.53
CA GLN A 211 10.69 -7.19 -1.09
C GLN A 211 9.27 -7.11 -0.54
N ILE A 212 8.36 -6.41 -1.23
CA ILE A 212 6.93 -6.37 -0.89
C ILE A 212 6.38 -7.79 -0.89
N PHE A 213 6.68 -8.55 -1.93
CA PHE A 213 6.27 -9.93 -2.04
C PHE A 213 6.83 -10.78 -0.88
N ALA A 214 8.13 -10.73 -0.59
CA ALA A 214 8.74 -11.52 0.48
C ALA A 214 8.19 -11.16 1.87
N SER A 215 7.89 -9.88 2.13
CA SER A 215 7.30 -9.43 3.40
C SER A 215 5.90 -10.00 3.65
N ARG A 216 5.19 -10.35 2.58
CA ARG A 216 3.83 -10.90 2.62
C ARG A 216 3.80 -12.43 2.52
N HIS A 217 4.90 -13.06 2.09
CA HIS A 217 5.06 -14.52 2.00
C HIS A 217 6.34 -14.97 2.72
N PRO A 218 6.34 -14.99 4.06
CA PRO A 218 7.50 -15.47 4.82
C PRO A 218 7.84 -16.95 4.56
N GLY A 219 6.95 -17.70 3.89
CA GLY A 219 7.14 -19.09 3.45
C GLY A 219 7.72 -19.27 2.04
N ALA A 220 7.84 -18.22 1.22
CA ALA A 220 8.40 -18.30 -0.13
C ALA A 220 9.93 -18.51 -0.08
N ALA A 221 10.34 -19.75 0.17
CA ALA A 221 11.68 -20.15 0.61
C ALA A 221 12.80 -19.87 -0.41
N LYS A 222 12.49 -19.52 -1.66
CA LYS A 222 13.46 -19.30 -2.75
C LYS A 222 13.71 -17.83 -3.11
N LEU A 223 12.99 -16.90 -2.50
CA LEU A 223 13.36 -15.49 -2.53
C LEU A 223 14.54 -15.28 -1.58
N GLY A 224 15.75 -15.33 -2.11
CA GLY A 224 16.96 -15.15 -1.32
C GLY A 224 16.91 -13.86 -0.53
N VAL A 225 16.59 -13.96 0.76
CA VAL A 225 16.69 -12.90 1.76
C VAL A 225 18.11 -12.92 2.32
N ASP A 226 18.82 -11.81 2.18
CA ASP A 226 20.16 -11.70 2.77
C ASP A 226 20.08 -11.57 4.31
N ARG A 227 21.24 -11.42 4.96
CA ARG A 227 21.31 -11.31 6.43
C ARG A 227 20.58 -10.09 7.00
N ASP A 228 20.27 -9.11 6.15
CA ASP A 228 19.56 -7.88 6.51
C ASP A 228 18.04 -8.00 6.22
N GLY A 229 17.57 -9.17 5.77
CA GLY A 229 16.16 -9.42 5.44
C GLY A 229 15.74 -8.89 4.07
N ILE A 230 16.70 -8.60 3.19
CA ILE A 230 16.43 -8.02 1.87
C ILE A 230 16.31 -9.12 0.82
N ALA A 231 15.14 -9.24 0.20
CA ALA A 231 14.86 -10.16 -0.89
C ALA A 231 15.45 -9.66 -2.21
N CYS A 232 16.06 -10.57 -2.99
CA CYS A 232 16.45 -10.33 -4.38
C CYS A 232 17.32 -9.09 -4.63
N LYS A 233 18.28 -8.82 -3.74
CA LYS A 233 19.27 -7.72 -3.81
C LYS A 233 20.02 -7.57 -5.16
N GLY A 234 20.05 -8.61 -5.98
CA GLY A 234 20.67 -8.58 -7.31
C GLY A 234 19.82 -7.93 -8.42
N LEU A 235 18.55 -7.64 -8.15
CA LEU A 235 17.67 -6.94 -9.09
C LEU A 235 17.93 -5.43 -9.08
N PRO A 236 17.70 -4.73 -10.21
CA PRO A 236 17.73 -3.29 -10.22
C PRO A 236 16.61 -2.72 -9.33
N HIS A 237 16.82 -1.51 -8.80
CA HIS A 237 15.73 -0.76 -8.17
C HIS A 237 14.72 -0.30 -9.22
N GLN A 238 13.44 -0.26 -8.85
CA GLN A 238 12.37 0.24 -9.72
C GLN A 238 12.67 1.68 -10.14
N PRO A 239 12.82 1.97 -11.46
CA PRO A 239 12.77 3.33 -11.98
C PRO A 239 11.44 3.94 -11.52
N PRO A 240 11.45 5.20 -11.08
CA PRO A 240 10.22 5.87 -10.66
C PRO A 240 9.18 5.78 -11.78
N ASP A 241 8.07 5.08 -11.55
CA ASP A 241 6.94 5.01 -12.47
C ASP A 241 6.06 6.25 -12.25
N CYS A 242 6.14 7.19 -13.19
CA CYS A 242 5.42 8.46 -13.16
C CYS A 242 3.97 8.36 -13.65
N SER A 243 3.44 7.16 -13.91
CA SER A 243 2.14 6.96 -14.57
C SER A 243 1.10 6.17 -13.77
N ILE A 244 1.48 5.63 -12.60
CA ILE A 244 0.58 4.82 -11.77
C ILE A 244 0.63 5.32 -10.33
N ALA A 245 -0.51 5.80 -9.84
CA ALA A 245 -0.71 6.12 -8.43
C ALA A 245 -1.24 4.85 -7.71
N PRO A 246 -0.49 4.24 -6.79
CA PRO A 246 -1.03 3.19 -5.92
C PRO A 246 -1.72 3.77 -4.68
N PRO A 247 -2.57 2.99 -3.99
CA PRO A 247 -3.49 3.53 -2.98
C PRO A 247 -2.82 3.83 -1.63
N PHE A 248 -3.20 5.00 -1.12
CA PHE A 248 -3.35 5.46 0.26
C PHE A 248 -2.68 4.65 1.38
N SER A 249 -1.62 5.24 1.96
CA SER A 249 -1.11 4.90 3.29
C SER A 249 -1.97 5.57 4.35
N GLN A 250 -2.44 4.81 5.34
CA GLN A 250 -3.21 5.28 6.49
C GLN A 250 -2.33 5.77 7.68
N SER A 251 -1.01 5.82 7.50
CA SER A 251 -0.06 6.36 8.48
C SER A 251 0.63 7.62 7.95
N ASP A 252 0.95 8.57 8.84
CA ASP A 252 1.75 9.75 8.50
C ASP A 252 3.13 9.29 7.98
N MET A 253 3.57 9.87 6.86
CA MET A 253 4.83 9.51 6.21
C MET A 253 5.77 10.71 6.06
N PRO A 254 7.10 10.52 6.14
CA PRO A 254 8.02 11.65 6.11
C PRO A 254 8.11 12.30 4.72
N ALA A 255 8.06 13.63 4.68
CA ALA A 255 8.22 14.44 3.48
C ALA A 255 9.39 15.43 3.63
N VAL A 256 10.08 15.73 2.53
CA VAL A 256 11.06 16.83 2.47
C VAL A 256 10.81 17.70 1.24
N VAL A 257 11.01 19.01 1.36
CA VAL A 257 10.85 19.96 0.25
C VAL A 257 12.15 20.72 0.03
N ARG A 258 12.61 20.78 -1.23
CA ARG A 258 13.81 21.53 -1.63
C ARG A 258 13.49 22.36 -2.87
N SER A 259 13.56 23.68 -2.75
CA SER A 259 13.35 24.62 -3.87
C SER A 259 12.03 24.38 -4.64
N GLY A 260 10.92 24.16 -3.94
CA GLY A 260 9.61 23.89 -4.54
C GLY A 260 9.41 22.45 -5.04
N THR A 261 10.43 21.59 -4.91
CA THR A 261 10.32 20.16 -5.21
C THR A 261 10.01 19.39 -3.93
N TRP A 262 8.88 18.72 -3.90
CA TRP A 262 8.47 17.83 -2.82
C TRP A 262 9.02 16.42 -3.06
N GLN A 263 9.52 15.80 -2.00
CA GLN A 263 9.91 14.39 -1.96
C GLN A 263 9.15 13.74 -0.82
N LEU A 264 8.10 12.99 -1.14
CA LEU A 264 7.38 12.20 -0.14
C LEU A 264 8.04 10.83 -0.03
N ARG A 265 8.18 10.32 1.18
CA ARG A 265 8.45 8.91 1.42
C ARG A 265 7.15 8.21 1.73
N ARG A 266 7.08 6.93 1.40
CA ARG A 266 6.01 5.99 1.77
C ARG A 266 6.61 4.71 2.38
N SER A 267 7.91 4.73 2.67
CA SER A 267 8.66 3.70 3.38
C SER A 267 9.84 4.32 4.17
N TYR A 268 10.37 3.62 5.18
CA TYR A 268 11.58 4.03 5.92
C TYR A 268 12.89 3.75 5.14
N THR A 269 12.82 3.98 3.82
CA THR A 269 13.84 4.01 2.76
C THR A 269 15.03 4.97 2.93
N THR A 270 16.01 4.96 2.02
CA THR A 270 17.00 6.06 1.82
C THR A 270 16.80 6.88 0.55
N ALA A 271 15.91 6.52 -0.40
CA ALA A 271 15.52 7.34 -1.57
C ALA A 271 14.04 7.79 -1.51
N GLY A 272 13.66 8.98 -2.01
CA GLY A 272 12.28 9.47 -1.97
C GLY A 272 11.36 8.72 -2.94
N ASP A 273 10.14 8.36 -2.50
CA ASP A 273 9.22 7.46 -3.20
C ASP A 273 8.28 8.20 -4.18
N LEU A 274 8.14 9.52 -4.03
CA LEU A 274 7.38 10.39 -4.93
C LEU A 274 8.04 11.76 -5.02
N CYS A 275 8.22 12.27 -6.24
CA CYS A 275 8.73 13.61 -6.49
C CYS A 275 7.79 14.40 -7.42
N PHE A 276 7.38 15.60 -7.00
CA PHE A 276 6.61 16.53 -7.83
C PHE A 276 6.98 17.97 -7.47
N SER A 277 6.73 18.89 -8.41
CA SER A 277 6.95 20.31 -8.19
C SER A 277 5.64 20.98 -7.78
N PHE A 278 5.64 21.63 -6.62
CA PHE A 278 4.52 22.41 -6.13
C PHE A 278 5.01 23.52 -5.19
N GLY A 279 4.63 24.76 -5.52
CA GLY A 279 5.15 25.96 -4.88
C GLY A 279 6.46 26.45 -5.47
N ASP A 280 6.89 27.61 -4.98
CA ASP A 280 8.10 28.31 -5.39
C ASP A 280 9.16 28.29 -4.27
N ALA A 281 10.39 28.64 -4.61
CA ALA A 281 11.44 28.78 -3.61
C ALA A 281 11.10 29.88 -2.60
N GLY A 282 11.08 29.54 -1.31
CA GLY A 282 10.75 30.45 -0.21
C GLY A 282 9.36 30.22 0.39
N ASP A 283 8.53 29.40 -0.25
CA ASP A 283 7.25 28.98 0.32
C ASP A 283 7.44 28.10 1.56
N VAL A 284 6.51 28.18 2.51
CA VAL A 284 6.44 27.26 3.65
C VAL A 284 5.61 26.04 3.24
N PRO A 285 6.19 24.83 3.20
CA PRO A 285 5.48 23.61 2.82
C PRO A 285 4.67 23.04 3.99
N LEU A 286 3.42 22.62 3.72
CA LEU A 286 2.53 21.94 4.66
C LEU A 286 1.80 20.76 4.00
N THR A 287 1.22 19.86 4.79
CA THR A 287 0.41 18.74 4.31
C THR A 287 -0.87 18.66 5.12
N GLY A 288 -1.99 18.37 4.46
CA GLY A 288 -3.30 18.21 5.08
C GLY A 288 -4.30 17.54 4.15
N ASP A 289 -5.31 16.88 4.71
CA ASP A 289 -6.46 16.33 4.01
C ASP A 289 -7.50 17.43 3.73
N TRP A 290 -7.24 18.25 2.71
CA TRP A 290 -8.03 19.47 2.45
C TRP A 290 -9.46 19.22 1.95
N ASP A 291 -9.75 18.01 1.45
CA ASP A 291 -11.03 17.62 0.84
C ASP A 291 -11.76 16.51 1.63
N GLY A 292 -11.24 16.11 2.79
CA GLY A 292 -11.87 15.17 3.72
C GLY A 292 -11.88 13.72 3.21
N ASN A 293 -10.99 13.38 2.27
CA ASN A 293 -10.91 12.05 1.68
C ASN A 293 -10.00 11.09 2.49
N ARG A 294 -9.46 11.56 3.61
CA ARG A 294 -8.50 10.93 4.53
C ARG A 294 -7.09 10.79 3.98
N THR A 295 -6.72 11.62 3.01
CA THR A 295 -5.38 11.65 2.41
C THR A 295 -4.78 13.03 2.55
N LYS A 296 -3.67 13.12 3.28
CA LYS A 296 -2.91 14.36 3.33
C LYS A 296 -2.22 14.61 2.00
N THR A 297 -2.50 15.75 1.40
CA THR A 297 -1.91 16.19 0.14
C THR A 297 -1.18 17.53 0.32
N PRO A 298 -0.41 17.99 -0.67
CA PRO A 298 0.52 19.10 -0.49
C PRO A 298 -0.20 20.45 -0.44
N GLY A 299 0.30 21.33 0.43
CA GLY A 299 -0.08 22.73 0.53
C GLY A 299 1.16 23.61 0.67
N VAL A 300 1.11 24.85 0.16
CA VAL A 300 2.15 25.84 0.42
C VAL A 300 1.56 27.14 0.92
N PHE A 301 2.23 27.74 1.89
CA PHE A 301 1.93 29.07 2.40
C PHE A 301 2.97 30.07 1.90
N ARG A 302 2.49 31.15 1.30
CA ARG A 302 3.30 32.21 0.71
C ARG A 302 2.69 33.56 1.05
N ASN A 303 3.39 34.34 1.86
CA ASN A 303 3.05 35.73 2.16
C ASN A 303 1.58 35.93 2.61
N GLY A 304 1.04 35.06 3.46
CA GLY A 304 -0.37 35.13 3.91
C GLY A 304 -1.38 34.37 3.03
N THR A 305 -0.92 33.76 1.93
CA THR A 305 -1.79 33.05 0.99
C THR A 305 -1.46 31.56 0.97
N TRP A 306 -2.50 30.74 1.05
CA TRP A 306 -2.43 29.30 0.94
C TRP A 306 -2.73 28.87 -0.49
N TYR A 307 -1.93 27.94 -0.98
CA TYR A 307 -2.13 27.26 -2.25
C TYR A 307 -2.20 25.77 -1.91
N LEU A 308 -3.39 25.20 -2.00
CA LEU A 308 -3.67 23.82 -1.62
C LEU A 308 -3.92 22.96 -2.85
N ARG A 309 -3.56 21.69 -2.73
CA ARG A 309 -3.69 20.72 -3.80
C ARG A 309 -4.26 19.43 -3.24
N ASN A 310 -5.24 18.84 -3.92
CA ASN A 310 -5.91 17.60 -3.53
C ASN A 310 -5.29 16.38 -4.22
N SER A 311 -4.04 16.49 -4.69
CA SER A 311 -3.33 15.40 -5.35
C SER A 311 -1.81 15.51 -5.15
N ASP A 312 -1.14 14.37 -5.06
CA ASP A 312 0.33 14.31 -4.96
C ASP A 312 1.00 14.31 -6.35
N THR A 313 0.59 15.21 -7.25
CA THR A 313 1.07 15.25 -8.65
C THR A 313 1.64 16.62 -9.03
N THR A 314 2.30 16.74 -10.19
CA THR A 314 2.66 18.05 -10.75
C THR A 314 1.47 18.65 -11.49
N GLY A 315 1.23 19.96 -11.43
CA GLY A 315 0.09 20.62 -12.09
C GLY A 315 -0.37 21.91 -11.40
N GLY A 316 -1.59 22.38 -11.72
CA GLY A 316 -2.17 23.59 -11.12
C GLY A 316 -2.51 23.47 -9.64
N VAL A 317 -2.83 24.61 -9.03
CA VAL A 317 -3.34 24.72 -7.66
C VAL A 317 -4.86 24.47 -7.69
N ASP A 318 -5.38 23.69 -6.74
CA ASP A 318 -6.82 23.39 -6.66
C ASP A 318 -7.56 24.47 -5.87
N ILE A 319 -6.96 24.94 -4.76
CA ILE A 319 -7.55 25.96 -3.90
C ILE A 319 -6.52 27.05 -3.61
N VAL A 320 -6.92 28.31 -3.81
CA VAL A 320 -6.14 29.48 -3.41
C VAL A 320 -6.97 30.30 -2.43
N VAL A 321 -6.47 30.45 -1.20
CA VAL A 321 -7.16 31.22 -0.16
C VAL A 321 -6.19 32.16 0.54
N HIS A 322 -6.60 33.42 0.71
CA HIS A 322 -5.84 34.37 1.50
C HIS A 322 -6.27 34.27 2.97
N PHE A 323 -5.43 33.64 3.79
CA PHE A 323 -5.69 33.42 5.21
C PHE A 323 -4.40 33.56 6.01
N GLY A 324 -4.08 34.80 6.40
CA GLY A 324 -2.90 35.14 7.17
C GLY A 324 -2.15 36.34 6.63
N ASN A 325 -1.01 36.63 7.25
CA ASN A 325 -0.07 37.68 6.89
C ASN A 325 1.31 37.07 6.55
N PRO A 326 2.22 37.82 5.91
CA PRO A 326 3.53 37.30 5.53
C PRO A 326 4.41 36.75 6.66
N ASP A 327 4.27 37.26 7.89
CA ASP A 327 5.09 36.85 9.04
C ASP A 327 4.38 35.84 9.95
N ASP A 328 3.21 35.34 9.54
CA ASP A 328 2.49 34.34 10.32
C ASP A 328 3.12 32.95 10.14
N VAL A 329 3.03 32.11 11.18
CA VAL A 329 3.43 30.71 11.11
C VAL A 329 2.22 29.87 10.70
N PRO A 330 2.21 29.24 9.51
CA PRO A 330 1.09 28.41 9.08
C PRO A 330 1.04 27.10 9.88
N VAL A 331 -0.17 26.67 10.23
CA VAL A 331 -0.48 25.42 10.94
C VAL A 331 -1.69 24.74 10.30
N VAL A 332 -1.82 23.43 10.48
CA VAL A 332 -2.84 22.60 9.81
C VAL A 332 -3.34 21.57 10.83
N GLY A 333 -4.64 21.31 10.82
CA GLY A 333 -5.26 20.24 11.60
C GLY A 333 -6.77 20.15 11.36
N ASP A 334 -7.37 19.09 11.86
CA ASP A 334 -8.82 18.89 11.94
C ASP A 334 -9.36 19.51 13.24
N TRP A 335 -9.74 20.79 13.19
CA TRP A 335 -10.12 21.57 14.38
C TRP A 335 -11.52 21.23 14.93
N ASN A 336 -12.36 20.55 14.13
CA ASN A 336 -13.78 20.32 14.43
C ASN A 336 -14.20 18.84 14.40
N HIS A 337 -13.25 17.93 14.17
CA HIS A 337 -13.44 16.48 14.12
C HIS A 337 -14.34 16.01 12.97
N ASP A 338 -14.30 16.70 11.82
CA ASP A 338 -15.02 16.26 10.62
C ASP A 338 -14.19 15.36 9.69
N GLY A 339 -12.92 15.17 10.01
CA GLY A 339 -11.95 14.40 9.25
C GLY A 339 -11.21 15.18 8.17
N THR A 340 -11.47 16.49 8.04
CA THR A 340 -10.84 17.39 7.07
C THR A 340 -9.81 18.27 7.75
N ASP A 341 -8.57 18.27 7.26
CA ASP A 341 -7.57 19.23 7.73
C ASP A 341 -7.82 20.60 7.08
N THR A 342 -7.74 21.66 7.89
CA THR A 342 -8.02 23.02 7.43
C THR A 342 -6.95 24.03 7.87
N PRO A 343 -6.80 25.17 7.16
CA PRO A 343 -5.77 26.15 7.48
C PRO A 343 -5.90 26.78 8.88
N GLY A 344 -4.76 27.04 9.51
CA GLY A 344 -4.62 27.83 10.72
C GLY A 344 -3.38 28.70 10.64
N VAL A 345 -3.33 29.83 11.35
CA VAL A 345 -2.11 30.62 11.50
C VAL A 345 -1.82 30.99 12.95
N PHE A 346 -0.55 30.88 13.35
CA PHE A 346 -0.05 31.40 14.61
C PHE A 346 0.66 32.73 14.39
N ARG A 347 0.18 33.76 15.06
CA ARG A 347 0.68 35.13 14.98
C ARG A 347 0.99 35.63 16.38
N ARG A 348 2.28 35.65 16.71
CA ARG A 348 2.82 36.29 17.91
C ARG A 348 2.10 35.89 19.22
N GLY A 349 1.79 34.61 19.40
CA GLY A 349 1.09 34.10 20.60
C GLY A 349 -0.41 33.89 20.42
N THR A 350 -0.98 34.26 19.27
CA THR A 350 -2.40 34.11 18.98
C THR A 350 -2.62 33.16 17.80
N TRP A 351 -3.52 32.21 17.98
CA TRP A 351 -3.98 31.29 16.94
C TRP A 351 -5.20 31.87 16.23
N TYR A 352 -5.25 31.72 14.92
CA TYR A 352 -6.39 32.02 14.08
C TYR A 352 -6.72 30.75 13.30
N LEU A 353 -7.84 30.12 13.60
CA LEU A 353 -8.22 28.82 13.04
C LEU A 353 -9.47 28.98 12.17
N THR A 354 -9.59 28.16 11.14
CA THR A 354 -10.77 28.12 10.26
C THR A 354 -11.07 26.69 9.87
N ASN A 355 -12.35 26.32 9.81
CA ASN A 355 -12.79 25.03 9.24
C ASN A 355 -13.07 25.14 7.74
N PHE A 356 -12.54 26.16 7.06
CA PHE A 356 -12.70 26.36 5.62
C PHE A 356 -11.36 26.36 4.89
N SER A 357 -11.24 25.51 3.88
CA SER A 357 -10.09 25.52 2.95
C SER A 357 -10.22 26.61 1.87
N ASP A 358 -11.43 27.11 1.62
CA ASP A 358 -11.75 28.03 0.51
C ASP A 358 -12.15 29.46 0.95
N ARG A 359 -12.13 29.75 2.26
CA ARG A 359 -12.54 31.06 2.81
C ARG A 359 -11.47 31.64 3.73
N GLY A 360 -11.12 32.90 3.49
CA GLY A 360 -10.12 33.65 4.27
C GLY A 360 -10.64 34.22 5.59
N ILE A 361 -11.48 33.49 6.33
CA ILE A 361 -12.08 33.96 7.59
C ILE A 361 -11.65 33.04 8.74
N ALA A 362 -11.26 33.63 9.86
CA ALA A 362 -11.00 32.88 11.09
C ALA A 362 -12.33 32.69 11.83
N GLU A 363 -12.61 31.46 12.23
CA GLU A 363 -13.76 31.14 13.09
C GLU A 363 -13.36 31.25 14.55
N ASP A 364 -12.16 30.77 14.90
CA ASP A 364 -11.61 30.86 16.25
C ASP A 364 -10.36 31.73 16.28
N VAL A 365 -10.29 32.59 17.29
CA VAL A 365 -9.13 33.45 17.56
C VAL A 365 -8.73 33.27 19.02
N VAL A 366 -7.65 32.53 19.26
CA VAL A 366 -7.30 32.06 20.59
C VAL A 366 -5.93 32.58 21.01
N PRO A 367 -5.84 33.44 22.05
CA PRO A 367 -4.56 33.83 22.61
C PRO A 367 -3.97 32.68 23.44
N PHE A 368 -3.13 31.87 22.82
CA PHE A 368 -2.49 30.70 23.44
C PHE A 368 -1.01 30.62 23.06
N GLY A 369 -0.18 31.30 23.84
CA GLY A 369 1.27 31.34 23.67
C GLY A 369 1.85 32.73 23.82
N ASN A 370 3.16 32.81 23.60
CA ASN A 370 3.95 34.04 23.54
C ASN A 370 4.46 34.29 22.12
N PRO A 371 4.93 35.51 21.81
CA PRO A 371 5.40 35.84 20.47
C PRO A 371 6.49 34.96 19.87
N ASP A 372 7.35 34.38 20.71
CA ASP A 372 8.51 33.58 20.29
C ASP A 372 8.32 32.07 20.55
N ASP A 373 7.10 31.66 20.91
CA ASP A 373 6.80 30.24 21.07
C ASP A 373 6.69 29.56 19.70
N VAL A 374 7.06 28.27 19.65
CA VAL A 374 6.89 27.46 18.44
C VAL A 374 5.53 26.76 18.52
N PRO A 375 4.60 27.01 17.58
CA PRO A 375 3.31 26.33 17.57
C PRO A 375 3.49 24.85 17.23
N VAL A 376 2.71 23.99 17.89
CA VAL A 376 2.57 22.56 17.61
C VAL A 376 1.09 22.21 17.58
N VAL A 377 0.73 21.24 16.74
CA VAL A 377 -0.66 20.82 16.54
C VAL A 377 -0.75 19.32 16.72
N GLY A 378 -1.79 18.87 17.42
CA GLY A 378 -2.11 17.45 17.50
C GLY A 378 -3.37 17.17 18.32
N ASP A 379 -3.84 15.95 18.19
CA ASP A 379 -4.88 15.34 19.01
C ASP A 379 -4.28 14.81 20.33
N TRP A 380 -4.21 15.69 21.33
CA TRP A 380 -3.55 15.41 22.61
C TRP A 380 -4.33 14.48 23.54
N ASN A 381 -5.65 14.42 23.38
CA ASN A 381 -6.56 13.65 24.24
C ASN A 381 -7.13 12.40 23.56
N HIS A 382 -6.76 12.14 22.31
CA HIS A 382 -7.20 11.01 21.49
C HIS A 382 -8.70 11.02 21.16
N ASP A 383 -9.33 12.20 21.10
CA ASP A 383 -10.72 12.33 20.65
C ASP A 383 -10.84 12.50 19.14
N GLY A 384 -9.72 12.69 18.45
CA GLY A 384 -9.61 12.85 17.02
C GLY A 384 -9.72 14.29 16.53
N THR A 385 -9.79 15.28 17.42
CA THR A 385 -9.72 16.71 17.10
C THR A 385 -8.30 17.21 17.31
N ASP A 386 -7.71 17.85 16.31
CA ASP A 386 -6.44 18.53 16.48
C ASP A 386 -6.64 19.84 17.24
N THR A 387 -5.74 20.11 18.19
CA THR A 387 -5.85 21.29 19.06
C THR A 387 -4.51 22.01 19.25
N PRO A 388 -4.53 23.32 19.59
CA PRO A 388 -3.31 24.09 19.77
C PRO A 388 -2.36 23.55 20.85
N GLY A 389 -1.06 23.73 20.61
CA GLY A 389 0.01 23.47 21.57
C GLY A 389 1.15 24.45 21.33
N VAL A 390 1.91 24.80 22.36
CA VAL A 390 3.13 25.62 22.18
C VAL A 390 4.35 25.00 22.85
N PHE A 391 5.47 25.03 22.15
CA PHE A 391 6.78 24.69 22.70
C PHE A 391 7.56 25.96 23.03
N ARG A 392 7.97 26.06 24.28
CA ARG A 392 8.74 27.18 24.80
C ARG A 392 9.98 26.64 25.49
N ARG A 393 11.11 26.72 24.78
CA ARG A 393 12.45 26.52 25.35
C ARG A 393 12.63 25.18 26.10
N GLY A 394 12.05 24.08 25.62
CA GLY A 394 12.10 22.76 26.28
C GLY A 394 10.84 22.40 27.08
N THR A 395 9.90 23.33 27.23
CA THR A 395 8.62 23.10 27.91
C THR A 395 7.48 23.07 26.88
N TRP A 396 6.63 22.06 26.98
CA TRP A 396 5.41 21.89 26.19
C TRP A 396 4.23 22.42 27.00
N TYR A 397 3.31 23.12 26.33
CA TYR A 397 2.02 23.57 26.87
C TYR A 397 0.95 23.12 25.87
N LEU A 398 0.12 22.16 26.27
CA LEU A 398 -0.89 21.55 25.39
C LEU A 398 -2.29 21.86 25.92
N THR A 399 -3.26 21.95 25.02
CA THR A 399 -4.67 22.16 25.35
C THR A 399 -5.53 21.30 24.45
N SER A 400 -6.57 20.68 25.00
CA SER A 400 -7.63 20.02 24.21
C SER A 400 -8.78 20.97 23.82
N PHE A 401 -8.61 22.27 24.04
CA PHE A 401 -9.57 23.30 23.63
C PHE A 401 -9.13 24.03 22.37
N SER A 402 -10.00 24.09 21.36
CA SER A 402 -9.81 24.91 20.16
C SER A 402 -10.25 26.37 20.34
N ASP A 403 -10.98 26.70 21.40
CA ASP A 403 -11.61 28.02 21.66
C ASP A 403 -11.05 28.76 22.90
N ARG A 404 -10.12 28.14 23.64
CA ARG A 404 -9.62 28.68 24.94
C ARG A 404 -8.11 28.68 25.05
N GLY A 405 -7.58 29.80 25.56
CA GLY A 405 -6.15 30.02 25.76
C GLY A 405 -5.60 29.50 27.10
N ILE A 406 -5.97 28.28 27.50
CA ILE A 406 -5.48 27.66 28.75
C ILE A 406 -4.73 26.38 28.42
N ALA A 407 -3.60 26.12 29.09
CA ALA A 407 -2.88 24.86 28.97
C ALA A 407 -3.42 23.88 30.01
N GLU A 408 -3.72 22.66 29.59
CA GLU A 408 -4.11 21.55 30.46
C GLU A 408 -2.90 20.71 30.87
N ASP A 409 -2.00 20.46 29.92
CA ASP A 409 -0.75 19.73 30.16
C ASP A 409 0.46 20.64 29.98
N VAL A 410 1.32 20.66 31.00
CA VAL A 410 2.59 21.40 30.98
C VAL A 410 3.72 20.52 31.48
N PHE A 411 4.68 20.22 30.61
CA PHE A 411 5.80 19.34 30.96
C PHE A 411 7.09 19.72 30.22
N ASN A 412 8.23 19.30 30.76
CA ASN A 412 9.53 19.53 30.14
C ASN A 412 9.98 18.31 29.35
N PHE A 413 10.27 18.50 28.08
CA PHE A 413 10.80 17.47 27.18
C PHE A 413 11.53 18.13 26.01
N GLY A 414 12.82 17.83 25.84
CA GLY A 414 13.71 18.49 24.89
C GLY A 414 14.45 19.70 25.46
N GLN A 415 15.32 20.29 24.64
CA GLN A 415 16.13 21.48 24.94
C GLN A 415 15.59 22.70 24.22
N ALA A 416 16.04 23.89 24.63
CA ALA A 416 15.55 25.13 24.05
C ALA A 416 15.85 25.33 22.55
N SER A 417 16.85 24.61 22.03
CA SER A 417 17.24 24.63 20.61
C SER A 417 16.51 23.58 19.76
N ASP A 418 15.73 22.70 20.38
CA ASP A 418 15.06 21.63 19.65
C ASP A 418 13.89 22.20 18.85
N ILE A 419 13.66 21.63 17.66
CA ILE A 419 12.51 21.96 16.84
C ILE A 419 11.43 20.92 17.14
N PRO A 420 10.32 21.30 17.77
CA PRO A 420 9.28 20.35 18.10
C PRO A 420 8.60 19.83 16.82
N ARG A 421 8.27 18.54 16.84
CA ARG A 421 7.52 17.85 15.80
C ARG A 421 6.49 16.94 16.44
N THR A 422 5.29 16.94 15.88
CA THR A 422 4.22 16.01 16.23
C THR A 422 4.17 14.92 15.16
N TRP A 423 3.83 13.70 15.57
CA TRP A 423 3.74 12.53 14.70
C TRP A 423 2.58 11.67 15.19
N ARG A 424 1.79 11.11 14.27
CA ARG A 424 0.71 10.16 14.55
C ARG A 424 0.95 8.83 13.86
#